data_AF-D9RZZ6-F1
#
_entry.id   AF-D9RZZ6-F1
#
_cell.length_a   1.000
_cell.length_b   1.000
_cell.length_c   1.000
_cell.angle_alpha   90.00
_cell.angle_beta   90.00
_cell.angle_gamma   90.00
#
_symmetry.space_group_name_H-M   'P 1'
#
loop_
_entity.id
_entity.type
_entity.pdbx_description
1 polymer ?
#
loop_
_entity_poly.entity_id
_entity_poly.type
_entity_poly.pdbx_seq_one_letter_code
_entity_poly.pdbx_strand_id
1 'polypeptide(L)'
;MRRYTLKNILVVVGIGALILVLAYFTHGKFLSEKVFELDDARVVPSVEIEDGVDYVPTDAKYLASQHFSAIAGTGPVTGPVIAGMTYGWFPTLLWILFGTIFIGCVHDMGALVASIRHKAAGIADTMRNYVSKRVWILFNLFIFFTLVMIIVAFTDITTSSFVNTIELADGKVVGGGAITTSSILYLILPVIMGLLLKYTKNSYCRTRVWTSSLCEDERLSSGLN
;
A
#
# COMPACT_ATOMS: atom_id res chain seq x y z
N MET A 1 -17.12 24.78 -21.89
CA MET A 1 -16.83 23.34 -21.83
C MET A 1 -16.11 22.90 -20.54
N ARG A 2 -14.96 23.49 -20.16
CA ARG A 2 -14.16 23.07 -18.97
C ARG A 2 -14.94 22.92 -17.64
N ARG A 3 -15.90 23.80 -17.35
CA ARG A 3 -16.74 23.73 -16.12
C ARG A 3 -17.73 22.56 -16.10
N TYR A 4 -18.24 22.11 -17.25
CA TYR A 4 -19.17 20.97 -17.33
C TYR A 4 -18.42 19.64 -17.16
N THR A 5 -17.22 19.54 -17.75
CA THR A 5 -16.35 18.36 -17.59
C THR A 5 -15.89 18.19 -16.13
N LEU A 6 -15.54 19.28 -15.44
CA LEU A 6 -15.17 19.24 -14.02
C LEU A 6 -16.33 18.77 -13.12
N LYS A 7 -17.56 19.25 -13.36
CA LYS A 7 -18.75 18.81 -12.61
C LYS A 7 -19.01 17.31 -12.82
N ASN A 8 -18.88 16.82 -14.05
CA ASN A 8 -19.12 15.41 -14.35
C ASN A 8 -18.05 14.49 -13.72
N ILE A 9 -16.78 14.91 -13.72
CA ILE A 9 -15.70 14.15 -13.07
C ILE A 9 -15.92 14.08 -11.56
N LEU A 10 -16.27 15.19 -10.91
CA LEU A 10 -16.57 15.21 -9.48
C LEU A 10 -17.74 14.29 -9.12
N VAL A 11 -18.77 14.23 -9.96
CA VAL A 11 -19.90 13.32 -9.77
C VAL A 11 -19.45 11.86 -9.90
N VAL A 12 -18.65 11.51 -10.90
CA VAL A 12 -18.15 10.14 -11.09
C VAL A 12 -17.28 9.70 -9.91
N VAL A 13 -16.35 10.54 -9.48
CA VAL A 13 -15.49 10.27 -8.32
C VAL A 13 -16.32 10.18 -7.04
N GLY A 14 -17.28 11.09 -6.85
CA GLY A 14 -18.18 11.07 -5.69
C GLY A 14 -19.03 9.81 -5.60
N ILE A 15 -19.59 9.36 -6.73
CA ILE A 15 -20.35 8.09 -6.79
C ILE A 15 -19.44 6.89 -6.53
N GLY A 16 -18.25 6.86 -7.15
CA GLY A 16 -17.27 5.79 -6.91
C GLY A 16 -16.85 5.71 -5.44
N ALA A 17 -16.54 6.84 -4.82
CA ALA A 17 -16.20 6.90 -3.40
C ALA A 17 -17.36 6.42 -2.51
N LEU A 18 -18.60 6.83 -2.82
CA LEU A 18 -19.78 6.36 -2.09
C LEU A 18 -19.94 4.84 -2.18
N ILE A 19 -19.78 4.26 -3.37
CA ILE A 19 -19.85 2.81 -3.58
C ILE A 19 -18.78 2.09 -2.75
N LEU A 20 -17.54 2.58 -2.74
CA LEU A 20 -16.45 1.98 -1.97
C LEU A 20 -16.69 2.09 -0.45
N VAL A 21 -17.22 3.21 0.03
CA VAL A 21 -17.60 3.37 1.45
C VAL A 21 -18.72 2.41 1.82
N LEU A 22 -19.75 2.28 0.99
CA LEU A 22 -20.83 1.31 1.21
C LEU A 22 -20.30 -0.12 1.19
N ALA A 23 -19.40 -0.45 0.27
CA ALA A 23 -18.75 -1.76 0.20
C ALA A 23 -17.89 -2.06 1.43
N TYR A 24 -17.19 -1.06 1.99
CA TYR A 24 -16.43 -1.21 3.22
C TYR A 24 -17.33 -1.63 4.40
N PHE A 25 -18.46 -0.96 4.60
CA PHE A 25 -19.37 -1.28 5.71
C PHE A 25 -20.19 -2.56 5.49
N THR A 26 -20.45 -2.94 4.25
CA THR A 26 -21.25 -4.14 3.93
C THR A 26 -20.37 -5.36 3.70
N HIS A 27 -19.58 -5.35 2.61
CA HIS A 27 -18.70 -6.44 2.24
C HIS A 27 -17.54 -6.58 3.21
N GLY A 28 -16.89 -5.49 3.61
CA GLY A 28 -15.79 -5.53 4.59
C GLY A 28 -16.23 -6.10 5.94
N LYS A 29 -17.39 -5.68 6.44
CA LYS A 29 -17.97 -6.24 7.68
C LYS A 29 -18.33 -7.72 7.54
N PHE A 30 -18.98 -8.10 6.43
CA PHE A 30 -19.27 -9.52 6.14
C PHE A 30 -17.99 -10.35 6.15
N LEU A 31 -16.92 -9.85 5.54
CA LEU A 31 -15.67 -10.56 5.42
C LEU A 31 -14.95 -10.68 6.78
N SER A 32 -14.95 -9.61 7.57
CA SER A 32 -14.42 -9.59 8.94
C SER A 32 -15.15 -10.58 9.87
N GLU A 33 -16.49 -10.52 9.91
CA GLU A 33 -17.28 -11.26 10.90
C GLU A 33 -17.61 -12.69 10.47
N LYS A 34 -17.85 -12.94 9.18
CA LYS A 34 -18.36 -14.24 8.69
C LYS A 34 -17.32 -15.11 7.98
N VAL A 35 -16.32 -14.50 7.36
CA VAL A 35 -15.31 -15.25 6.59
C VAL A 35 -14.04 -15.44 7.40
N PHE A 36 -13.52 -14.35 7.97
CA PHE A 36 -12.29 -14.38 8.73
C PHE A 36 -12.49 -14.50 10.23
N GLU A 37 -13.71 -14.27 10.75
CA GLU A 37 -14.03 -14.39 12.18
C GLU A 37 -12.97 -13.69 13.04
N LEU A 38 -12.76 -12.40 12.78
CA LEU A 38 -11.78 -11.60 13.51
C LEU A 38 -12.23 -11.42 14.96
N ASP A 39 -11.30 -11.63 15.88
CA ASP A 39 -11.52 -11.55 17.33
C ASP A 39 -10.52 -10.56 17.94
N ASP A 40 -11.03 -9.45 18.45
CA ASP A 40 -10.23 -8.40 19.11
C ASP A 40 -9.64 -8.87 20.45
N ALA A 41 -10.14 -9.95 21.04
CA ALA A 41 -9.58 -10.53 22.27
C ALA A 41 -8.30 -11.35 22.01
N ARG A 42 -7.98 -11.68 20.76
CA ARG A 42 -6.79 -12.46 20.43
C ARG A 42 -5.55 -11.56 20.43
N VAL A 43 -4.57 -11.91 21.26
CA VAL A 43 -3.26 -11.26 21.27
C VAL A 43 -2.56 -11.45 19.92
N VAL A 44 -2.09 -10.36 19.33
CA VAL A 44 -1.38 -10.36 18.05
C VAL A 44 0.12 -10.67 18.24
N PRO A 45 0.80 -11.25 17.24
CA PRO A 45 2.22 -11.63 17.35
C PRO A 45 3.16 -10.48 17.74
N SER A 46 2.80 -9.24 17.39
CA SER A 46 3.59 -8.05 17.74
C SER A 46 3.65 -7.78 19.24
N VAL A 47 2.70 -8.31 20.02
CA VAL A 47 2.65 -8.19 21.49
C VAL A 47 3.10 -9.50 22.14
N GLU A 48 2.71 -10.65 21.58
CA GLU A 48 3.09 -11.97 22.12
C GLU A 48 4.61 -12.23 22.06
N ILE A 49 5.27 -11.78 20.99
CA ILE A 49 6.69 -12.07 20.69
C ILE A 49 7.48 -10.76 20.58
N GLU A 50 7.19 -9.77 21.43
CA GLU A 50 7.87 -8.47 21.38
C GLU A 50 9.39 -8.62 21.60
N ASP A 51 10.17 -8.32 20.57
CA ASP A 51 11.65 -8.41 20.57
C ASP A 51 12.34 -7.06 20.40
N GLY A 52 11.57 -5.99 20.14
CA GLY A 52 12.08 -4.65 19.91
C GLY A 52 12.77 -4.44 18.55
N VAL A 53 12.75 -5.45 17.67
CA VAL A 53 13.41 -5.44 16.35
C VAL A 53 12.42 -5.81 15.25
N ASP A 54 11.96 -7.06 15.20
CA ASP A 54 11.05 -7.57 14.17
C ASP A 54 9.57 -7.50 14.63
N TYR A 55 9.32 -7.54 15.94
CA TYR A 55 8.00 -7.50 16.56
C TYR A 55 7.93 -6.33 17.53
N VAL A 56 7.25 -5.26 17.11
CA VAL A 56 7.03 -4.05 17.92
C VAL A 56 5.56 -3.65 17.86
N PRO A 57 4.88 -3.51 19.01
CA PRO A 57 3.50 -3.03 19.05
C PRO A 57 3.42 -1.62 18.44
N THR A 58 2.67 -1.49 17.35
CA THR A 58 2.58 -0.25 16.56
C THR A 58 1.12 0.08 16.27
N ASP A 59 0.75 1.36 16.34
CA ASP A 59 -0.61 1.83 16.08
C ASP A 59 -1.03 1.53 14.62
N ALA A 60 -2.26 1.04 14.43
CA ALA A 60 -2.80 0.60 13.16
C ALA A 60 -2.78 1.69 12.08
N LYS A 61 -2.86 2.97 12.48
CA LYS A 61 -2.80 4.11 11.55
C LYS A 61 -1.49 4.18 10.78
N TYR A 62 -0.38 3.86 11.44
CA TYR A 62 0.94 3.86 10.81
C TYR A 62 1.10 2.65 9.89
N LEU A 63 0.69 1.46 10.36
CA LEU A 63 0.71 0.24 9.55
C LEU A 63 -0.14 0.40 8.28
N ALA A 64 -1.35 0.94 8.41
CA ALA A 64 -2.25 1.14 7.27
C ALA A 64 -1.61 2.00 6.18
N SER A 65 -0.87 3.05 6.55
CA SER A 65 -0.16 3.89 5.58
C SER A 65 0.97 3.15 4.87
N GLN A 66 1.70 2.29 5.58
CA GLN A 66 2.78 1.48 5.01
C GLN A 66 2.24 0.41 4.05
N HIS A 67 1.18 -0.30 4.45
CA HIS A 67 0.49 -1.25 3.58
C HIS A 67 -0.09 -0.56 2.34
N PHE A 68 -0.73 0.60 2.51
CA PHE A 68 -1.25 1.38 1.39
C PHE A 68 -0.14 1.80 0.43
N SER A 69 1.00 2.28 0.95
CA SER A 69 2.15 2.66 0.13
C SER A 69 2.75 1.47 -0.63
N ALA A 70 2.69 0.25 -0.08
CA ALA A 70 3.24 -0.93 -0.74
C ALA A 70 2.40 -1.37 -1.95
N ILE A 71 1.10 -1.06 -1.96
CA ILE A 71 0.18 -1.38 -3.07
C ILE A 71 0.09 -0.21 -4.06
N ALA A 72 0.24 1.03 -3.57
CA ALA A 72 0.21 2.24 -4.37
C ALA A 72 1.43 2.33 -5.29
N GLY A 73 1.28 1.82 -6.52
CA GLY A 73 2.30 1.89 -7.56
C GLY A 73 1.79 2.52 -8.85
N THR A 74 2.71 2.81 -9.76
CA THR A 74 2.40 3.34 -11.10
C THR A 74 1.57 2.34 -11.93
N GLY A 75 1.73 1.03 -11.70
CA GLY A 75 1.02 -0.03 -12.45
C GLY A 75 -0.50 0.02 -12.29
N PRO A 76 -1.03 -0.01 -11.05
CA PRO A 76 -2.46 0.21 -10.77
C PRO A 76 -3.05 1.52 -11.31
N VAL A 77 -2.21 2.51 -11.64
CA VAL A 77 -2.64 3.78 -12.23
C VAL A 77 -2.64 3.73 -13.76
N THR A 78 -1.54 3.27 -14.37
CA THR A 78 -1.39 3.29 -15.84
C THR A 78 -2.29 2.26 -16.53
N GLY A 79 -2.48 1.08 -15.93
CA GLY A 79 -3.31 0.02 -16.50
C GLY A 79 -4.75 0.47 -16.78
N PRO A 80 -5.49 1.01 -15.77
CA PRO A 80 -6.83 1.49 -16.00
C PRO A 80 -6.91 2.71 -16.92
N VAL A 81 -5.92 3.60 -16.91
CA VAL A 81 -5.88 4.74 -17.85
C VAL A 81 -5.81 4.23 -19.30
N ILE A 82 -4.89 3.30 -19.59
CA ILE A 82 -4.78 2.70 -20.92
C ILE A 82 -6.08 1.99 -21.29
N ALA A 83 -6.64 1.19 -20.38
CA ALA A 83 -7.91 0.50 -20.61
C ALA A 83 -9.07 1.47 -20.90
N GLY A 84 -9.13 2.60 -20.19
CA GLY A 84 -10.15 3.63 -20.40
C GLY A 84 -10.02 4.33 -21.75
N MET A 85 -8.79 4.48 -22.24
CA MET A 85 -8.51 5.04 -23.56
C MET A 85 -8.81 4.05 -24.69
N THR A 86 -8.58 2.75 -24.51
CA THR A 86 -8.75 1.74 -25.56
C THR A 86 -10.15 1.14 -25.60
N TYR A 87 -10.73 0.81 -24.43
CA TYR A 87 -12.01 0.12 -24.29
C TYR A 87 -13.15 1.03 -23.81
N GLY A 88 -12.83 2.28 -23.47
CA GLY A 88 -13.78 3.28 -22.98
C GLY A 88 -13.85 3.35 -21.45
N TRP A 89 -14.15 4.54 -20.94
CA TRP A 89 -14.12 4.82 -19.50
C TRP A 89 -15.19 4.09 -18.68
N PHE A 90 -16.36 3.83 -19.24
CA PHE A 90 -17.44 3.16 -18.52
C PHE A 90 -17.08 1.71 -18.09
N PRO A 91 -16.67 0.79 -19.01
CA PRO A 91 -16.28 -0.56 -18.63
C PRO A 91 -15.05 -0.58 -17.71
N THR A 92 -14.10 0.34 -17.91
CA THR A 92 -12.94 0.48 -17.03
C THR A 92 -13.34 0.86 -15.61
N LEU A 93 -14.24 1.83 -15.42
CA LEU A 93 -14.69 2.23 -14.09
C LEU A 93 -15.42 1.09 -13.38
N LEU A 94 -16.27 0.33 -14.09
CA LEU A 94 -16.89 -0.86 -13.52
C LEU A 94 -15.84 -1.89 -13.11
N TRP A 95 -14.86 -2.17 -13.97
CA TRP A 95 -13.78 -3.10 -13.65
C TRP A 95 -12.99 -2.67 -12.41
N ILE A 96 -12.63 -1.38 -12.28
CA ILE A 96 -11.96 -0.86 -11.08
C ILE A 96 -12.83 -1.07 -9.85
N LEU A 97 -14.10 -0.66 -9.89
CA LEU A 97 -14.99 -0.75 -8.72
C LEU A 97 -15.25 -2.20 -8.31
N PHE A 98 -15.67 -3.05 -9.25
CA PHE A 98 -15.94 -4.45 -8.95
C PHE A 98 -14.66 -5.23 -8.60
N GLY A 99 -13.56 -4.99 -9.32
CA GLY A 99 -12.29 -5.66 -9.08
C GLY A 99 -11.72 -5.34 -7.70
N THR A 100 -11.77 -4.08 -7.28
CA THR A 100 -11.28 -3.67 -5.95
C THR A 100 -12.14 -4.24 -4.82
N ILE A 101 -13.46 -4.26 -4.96
CA ILE A 101 -14.39 -4.76 -3.93
C ILE A 101 -14.26 -6.28 -3.76
N PHE A 102 -14.34 -7.04 -4.85
CA PHE A 102 -14.48 -8.50 -4.77
C PHE A 102 -13.15 -9.25 -4.78
N ILE A 103 -12.14 -8.75 -5.48
CA ILE A 103 -10.84 -9.44 -5.60
C ILE A 103 -9.82 -8.77 -4.71
N GLY A 104 -9.67 -7.44 -4.83
CA GLY A 104 -8.65 -6.68 -4.11
C GLY A 104 -8.79 -6.77 -2.59
N CYS A 105 -9.96 -6.40 -2.06
CA CYS A 105 -10.23 -6.40 -0.63
C CYS A 105 -10.08 -7.81 -0.02
N VAL A 106 -10.62 -8.84 -0.68
CA VAL A 106 -10.56 -10.22 -0.20
C VAL A 106 -9.13 -10.75 -0.20
N HIS A 107 -8.36 -10.46 -1.25
CA HIS A 107 -6.97 -10.89 -1.37
C HIS A 107 -6.08 -10.22 -0.31
N ASP A 108 -6.19 -8.90 -0.14
CA ASP A 108 -5.35 -8.15 0.81
C ASP A 108 -5.67 -8.53 2.27
N MET A 109 -6.95 -8.57 2.64
CA MET A 109 -7.34 -8.98 3.98
C MET A 109 -7.02 -10.45 4.24
N GLY A 110 -7.23 -11.33 3.25
CA GLY A 110 -6.87 -12.74 3.36
C GLY A 110 -5.38 -12.96 3.58
N ALA A 111 -4.52 -12.24 2.84
CA ALA A 111 -3.07 -12.31 3.00
C ALA A 111 -2.64 -11.82 4.39
N LEU A 112 -3.21 -10.70 4.87
CA LEU A 112 -2.91 -10.16 6.20
C LEU A 112 -3.33 -11.12 7.32
N VAL A 113 -4.57 -11.62 7.28
CA VAL A 113 -5.08 -12.56 8.29
C VAL A 113 -4.31 -13.87 8.29
N ALA A 114 -3.97 -14.39 7.11
CA ALA A 114 -3.14 -15.59 7.00
C ALA A 114 -1.75 -15.39 7.62
N SER A 115 -1.12 -14.24 7.39
CA SER A 115 0.19 -13.91 7.96
C SER A 115 0.14 -13.77 9.48
N ILE A 116 -0.82 -13.03 10.02
CA ILE A 116 -0.98 -12.84 11.49
C ILE A 116 -1.19 -14.18 12.21
N ARG A 117 -2.01 -15.07 11.64
CA ARG A 117 -2.24 -16.42 12.20
C ARG A 117 -1.00 -17.30 12.18
N HIS A 118 -0.01 -16.99 11.35
CA HIS A 118 1.27 -17.69 11.26
C HIS A 118 2.42 -16.87 11.83
N LYS A 119 2.17 -16.17 12.96
CA LYS A 119 3.19 -15.39 13.67
C LYS A 119 3.83 -14.32 12.79
N ALA A 120 3.02 -13.61 11.99
CA ALA A 120 3.46 -12.59 11.04
C ALA A 120 4.50 -13.09 10.00
N ALA A 121 4.53 -14.39 9.72
CA ALA A 121 5.41 -14.94 8.70
C ALA A 121 4.99 -14.47 7.29
N GLY A 122 5.98 -14.36 6.40
CA GLY A 122 5.75 -14.06 4.99
C GLY A 122 4.87 -15.13 4.32
N ILE A 123 4.13 -14.73 3.28
CA ILE A 123 3.20 -15.64 2.59
C ILE A 123 3.92 -16.86 1.98
N ALA A 124 5.15 -16.66 1.50
CA ALA A 124 5.97 -17.72 0.94
C ALA A 124 6.42 -18.74 2.00
N ASP A 125 6.67 -18.30 3.23
CA ASP A 125 7.06 -19.17 4.33
C ASP A 125 5.86 -19.88 4.94
N THR A 126 4.73 -19.18 5.06
CA THR A 126 3.46 -19.79 5.48
C THR A 126 3.07 -20.93 4.54
N MET A 127 3.19 -20.70 3.22
CA MET A 127 2.84 -21.69 2.20
C MET A 127 3.69 -22.96 2.29
N ARG A 128 4.95 -22.87 2.73
CA ARG A 128 5.85 -24.03 2.88
C ARG A 128 5.24 -25.14 3.73
N ASN A 129 4.44 -24.78 4.74
CA ASN A 129 3.84 -25.75 5.66
C ASN A 129 2.62 -26.48 5.06
N TYR A 130 2.03 -25.94 3.99
CA TYR A 130 0.79 -26.46 3.39
C TYR A 130 1.01 -27.15 2.04
N VAL A 131 2.15 -26.95 1.38
CA VAL A 131 2.43 -27.57 0.08
C VAL A 131 3.72 -28.37 0.06
N SER A 132 3.80 -29.31 -0.89
CA SER A 132 5.01 -30.07 -1.12
C SER A 132 6.20 -29.15 -1.47
N LYS A 133 7.41 -29.55 -1.07
CA LYS A 133 8.65 -28.79 -1.32
C LYS A 133 8.83 -28.41 -2.80
N ARG A 134 8.38 -29.25 -3.74
CA ARG A 134 8.46 -28.97 -5.19
C ARG A 134 7.56 -27.81 -5.59
N VAL A 135 6.31 -27.80 -5.11
CA VAL A 135 5.34 -26.72 -5.39
C VAL A 135 5.80 -25.42 -4.74
N TRP A 136 6.33 -25.49 -3.51
CA TRP A 136 6.90 -24.32 -2.84
C TRP A 136 8.05 -23.68 -3.63
N ILE A 137 8.98 -24.48 -4.17
CA ILE A 137 10.08 -23.98 -5.02
C ILE A 137 9.53 -23.33 -6.30
N LEU A 138 8.58 -23.98 -7.00
CA LEU A 138 7.98 -23.43 -8.22
C LEU A 138 7.23 -22.12 -7.94
N PHE A 139 6.51 -22.05 -6.83
CA PHE A 139 5.81 -20.83 -6.41
C PHE A 139 6.79 -19.69 -6.09
N ASN A 140 7.87 -19.97 -5.37
CA ASN A 140 8.89 -18.95 -5.08
C ASN A 140 9.61 -18.48 -6.36
N LEU A 141 9.87 -19.40 -7.30
CA LEU A 141 10.44 -19.06 -8.61
C LEU A 141 9.48 -18.16 -9.42
N PHE A 142 8.18 -18.46 -9.39
CA PHE A 142 7.17 -17.65 -10.03
C PHE A 142 7.08 -16.23 -9.43
N ILE A 143 7.11 -16.10 -8.11
CA ILE A 143 7.17 -14.80 -7.44
C ILE A 143 8.42 -14.04 -7.85
N PHE A 144 9.58 -14.72 -7.84
CA PHE A 144 10.84 -14.11 -8.24
C PHE A 144 10.79 -13.52 -9.66
N PHE A 145 10.32 -14.29 -10.65
CA PHE A 145 10.17 -13.79 -12.02
C PHE A 145 9.15 -12.66 -12.13
N THR A 146 8.07 -12.73 -11.35
CA THR A 146 7.05 -11.67 -11.31
C THR A 146 7.62 -10.37 -10.73
N LEU A 147 8.42 -10.44 -9.66
CA LEU A 147 9.12 -9.28 -9.10
C LEU A 147 10.10 -8.67 -10.10
N VAL A 148 10.86 -9.50 -10.82
CA VAL A 148 11.73 -9.04 -11.91
C VAL A 148 10.92 -8.34 -13.00
N MET A 149 9.78 -8.91 -13.40
CA MET A 149 8.88 -8.31 -14.40
C MET A 149 8.35 -6.94 -13.95
N ILE A 150 7.98 -6.80 -12.67
CA ILE A 150 7.52 -5.54 -12.09
C ILE A 150 8.64 -4.49 -12.13
N ILE A 151 9.88 -4.86 -11.77
CA ILE A 151 11.04 -3.95 -11.86
C ILE A 151 11.27 -3.50 -13.30
N VAL A 152 11.18 -4.43 -14.27
CA VAL A 152 11.30 -4.11 -15.70
C VAL A 152 10.20 -3.14 -16.14
N ALA A 153 8.94 -3.41 -15.79
CA ALA A 153 7.81 -2.54 -16.15
C ALA A 153 7.95 -1.12 -15.57
N PHE A 154 8.38 -0.97 -14.32
CA PHE A 154 8.64 0.36 -13.76
C PHE A 154 9.85 1.04 -14.39
N THR A 155 10.90 0.29 -14.73
CA THR A 155 12.07 0.83 -15.42
C THR A 155 11.71 1.33 -16.82
N ASP A 156 10.85 0.61 -17.54
CA ASP A 156 10.37 0.99 -18.88
C ASP A 156 9.57 2.31 -18.84
N ILE A 157 8.57 2.39 -17.94
CA ILE A 157 7.77 3.62 -17.76
C ILE A 157 8.68 4.80 -17.37
N THR A 158 9.64 4.57 -16.48
CA THR A 158 10.59 5.61 -16.03
C THR A 158 11.50 6.06 -17.17
N THR A 159 12.02 5.13 -17.97
CA THR A 159 12.89 5.44 -19.12
C THR A 159 12.13 6.23 -20.18
N SER A 160 10.88 5.86 -20.46
CA SER A 160 10.03 6.60 -21.39
C SER A 160 9.79 8.04 -20.94
N SER A 161 9.78 8.29 -19.62
CA SER A 161 9.62 9.64 -19.07
C SER A 161 10.87 10.50 -19.23
N PHE A 162 12.07 9.91 -19.32
CA PHE A 162 13.32 10.66 -19.49
C PHE A 162 13.70 10.94 -20.95
N VAL A 163 13.23 10.14 -21.90
CA VAL A 163 13.56 10.29 -23.32
C VAL A 163 12.56 11.19 -24.05
N ASN A 164 11.28 11.19 -23.64
CA ASN A 164 10.24 11.96 -24.30
C ASN A 164 10.17 13.42 -23.83
N THR A 165 9.83 14.34 -24.74
CA THR A 165 9.48 15.72 -24.41
C THR A 165 7.99 15.80 -24.09
N ILE A 166 7.63 16.30 -22.91
CA ILE A 166 6.23 16.44 -22.50
C ILE A 166 5.80 17.89 -22.73
N GLU A 167 4.75 18.09 -23.54
CA GLU A 167 4.11 19.39 -23.69
C GLU A 167 3.24 19.69 -22.47
N LEU A 168 3.61 20.71 -21.70
CA LEU A 168 2.85 21.16 -20.55
C LEU A 168 1.59 21.91 -21.00
N ALA A 169 0.55 21.92 -20.16
CA ALA A 169 -0.75 22.54 -20.46
C ALA A 169 -0.70 24.05 -20.83
N ASP A 170 0.43 24.73 -20.59
CA ASP A 170 0.70 26.11 -20.99
C ASP A 170 1.47 26.24 -22.33
N GLY A 171 1.61 25.15 -23.09
CA GLY A 171 2.35 25.11 -24.36
C GLY A 171 3.87 25.11 -24.21
N LYS A 172 4.39 24.94 -22.97
CA LYS A 172 5.82 24.86 -22.69
C LYS A 172 6.28 23.42 -22.82
N VAL A 173 7.22 23.16 -23.72
CA VAL A 173 7.86 21.85 -23.87
C VAL A 173 8.89 21.69 -22.76
N VAL A 174 8.69 20.72 -21.88
CA VAL A 174 9.67 20.37 -20.85
C VAL A 174 10.38 19.10 -21.31
N GLY A 175 11.68 19.21 -21.55
CA GLY A 175 12.51 18.06 -21.94
C GLY A 175 12.73 17.10 -20.77
N GLY A 176 12.97 15.83 -21.08
CA GLY A 176 13.18 14.79 -20.07
C GLY A 176 14.33 15.06 -19.09
N GLY A 177 15.28 15.93 -19.45
CA GLY A 177 16.31 16.43 -18.54
C GLY A 177 15.75 17.10 -17.27
N ALA A 178 14.63 17.84 -17.38
CA ALA A 178 14.01 18.45 -16.21
C ALA A 178 13.39 17.40 -15.26
N ILE A 179 12.81 16.33 -15.82
CA ILE A 179 12.25 15.21 -15.05
C ILE A 179 13.38 14.50 -14.30
N THR A 180 14.53 14.28 -14.95
CA THR A 180 15.73 13.71 -14.31
C THR A 180 16.21 14.56 -13.14
N THR A 181 16.31 15.89 -13.32
CA THR A 181 16.72 16.79 -12.25
C THR A 181 15.74 16.77 -11.08
N SER A 182 14.43 16.79 -11.35
CA SER A 182 13.39 16.71 -10.30
C SER A 182 13.47 15.38 -9.54
N SER A 183 13.60 14.26 -10.23
CA SER A 183 13.70 12.93 -9.61
C SER A 183 14.93 12.80 -8.73
N ILE A 184 16.09 13.29 -9.18
CA ILE A 184 17.32 13.29 -8.37
C ILE A 184 17.14 14.12 -7.09
N LEU A 185 16.54 15.31 -7.19
CA LEU A 185 16.28 16.16 -6.02
C LEU A 185 15.34 15.46 -5.02
N TYR A 186 14.29 14.79 -5.49
CA TYR A 186 13.38 14.02 -4.63
C TYR A 186 14.03 12.82 -3.96
N LEU A 187 15.04 12.19 -4.57
CA LEU A 187 15.79 11.09 -3.95
C LEU A 187 16.81 11.59 -2.93
N ILE A 188 17.40 12.76 -3.16
CA ILE A 188 18.37 13.37 -2.24
C ILE A 188 17.68 13.80 -0.93
N LEU A 189 16.46 14.33 -0.99
CA LEU A 189 15.73 14.83 0.18
C LEU A 189 15.52 13.78 1.30
N PRO A 190 15.01 12.56 1.05
CA PRO A 190 14.88 11.53 2.08
C PRO A 190 16.23 10.99 2.57
N VAL A 191 17.28 10.97 1.72
CA VAL A 191 18.64 10.61 2.14
C VAL A 191 19.18 11.65 3.13
N ILE A 192 19.04 12.94 2.82
CA ILE A 192 19.41 14.03 3.72
C ILE A 192 18.61 13.93 5.03
N MET A 193 17.30 13.74 4.95
CA MET A 193 16.45 13.55 6.14
C MET A 193 16.92 12.36 6.99
N GLY A 194 17.21 11.21 6.37
CA GLY A 194 17.69 10.02 7.07
C GLY A 194 19.05 10.22 7.73
N LEU A 195 19.98 10.91 7.06
CA LEU A 195 21.28 11.29 7.63
C LEU A 195 21.10 12.29 8.78
N LEU A 196 20.25 13.31 8.63
CA LEU A 196 19.95 14.26 9.69
C LEU A 196 19.40 13.56 10.93
N LEU A 197 18.44 12.64 10.77
CA LEU A 197 17.91 11.85 11.88
C LEU A 197 18.98 10.99 12.57
N LYS A 198 19.91 10.40 11.79
CA LYS A 198 21.03 9.62 12.33
C LYS A 198 22.01 10.47 13.12
N TYR A 199 22.37 11.66 12.63
CA TYR A 199 23.45 12.48 13.20
C TYR A 199 22.99 13.49 14.25
N THR A 200 21.76 14.03 14.17
CA THR A 200 21.33 15.05 15.13
C THR A 200 20.91 14.49 16.49
N LYS A 201 20.79 13.16 16.66
CA LYS A 201 20.36 12.51 17.92
C LYS A 201 19.18 13.24 18.61
N ASN A 202 18.36 13.95 17.84
CA ASN A 202 17.42 14.91 18.39
C ASN A 202 16.21 14.17 18.93
N SER A 203 16.01 14.27 20.23
CA SER A 203 15.07 13.50 21.06
C SER A 203 13.59 13.74 20.77
N TYR A 204 13.23 14.52 19.75
CA TYR A 204 11.84 14.74 19.33
C TYR A 204 11.25 13.59 18.49
N CYS A 205 12.10 12.79 17.83
CA CYS A 205 11.66 11.64 17.01
C CYS A 205 11.71 10.30 17.78
N ARG A 206 11.97 10.34 19.10
CA ARG A 206 11.83 9.19 20.00
C ARG A 206 10.50 9.21 20.77
N THR A 207 9.70 10.27 20.65
CA THR A 207 8.76 10.67 21.71
C THR A 207 7.29 10.87 21.31
N ARG A 208 6.77 10.28 20.22
CA ARG A 208 5.29 10.09 20.11
C ARG A 208 4.75 9.26 18.95
N VAL A 209 5.51 9.05 17.87
CA VAL A 209 5.02 8.34 16.67
C VAL A 209 5.27 6.83 16.73
N TRP A 210 6.31 6.43 17.47
CA TRP A 210 6.76 5.03 17.61
C TRP A 210 6.67 4.50 19.05
N THR A 211 6.15 5.29 20.00
CA THR A 211 6.16 5.02 21.44
C THR A 211 4.79 5.12 22.10
N SER A 212 3.69 5.30 21.34
CA SER A 212 2.35 5.32 21.96
C SER A 212 2.03 4.01 22.68
N SER A 213 2.55 2.87 22.17
CA SER A 213 2.46 1.57 22.83
C SER A 213 3.20 1.48 24.16
N LEU A 214 4.36 2.14 24.30
CA LEU A 214 5.11 2.16 25.57
C LEU A 214 4.58 3.18 26.59
N CYS A 215 3.82 4.19 26.13
CA CYS A 215 3.24 5.22 27.01
C CYS A 215 1.85 4.82 27.57
N GLU A 216 1.13 3.92 26.90
CA GLU A 216 -0.08 3.31 27.46
C GLU A 216 0.22 2.29 28.56
N ASP A 217 1.34 1.58 28.50
CA ASP A 217 1.79 0.68 29.57
C ASP A 217 2.20 1.42 30.85
N GLU A 218 2.79 2.62 30.72
CA GLU A 218 3.04 3.50 31.88
C GLU A 218 1.73 4.06 32.48
N ARG A 219 0.66 4.23 31.69
CA ARG A 219 -0.65 4.66 32.20
C ARG A 219 -1.43 3.52 32.87
N LEU A 220 -1.31 2.30 32.37
CA LEU A 220 -1.94 1.12 32.98
C LEU A 220 -1.20 0.67 34.25
N SER A 221 0.09 0.97 34.41
CA SER A 221 0.81 0.72 35.67
C SER A 221 0.80 1.89 36.67
N SER A 222 0.45 3.12 36.25
CA SER A 222 0.32 4.30 37.13
C SER A 222 -1.11 4.65 37.57
N GLY A 223 -2.10 3.83 37.17
CA GLY A 223 -3.44 3.83 37.74
C GLY A 223 -3.49 3.02 39.05
N LEU A 224 -3.25 3.72 40.17
CA LEU A 224 -3.44 3.27 41.56
C LEU A 224 -4.74 2.48 41.79
N ASN A 225 -4.67 1.51 42.73
CA ASN A 225 -5.70 1.08 43.70
C ASN A 225 -7.17 1.03 43.24
#